data_AF-A0A1H9S839-F1
#
_entry.id   AF-A0A1H9S839-F1
#
_cell.length_a   1.000
_cell.length_b   1.000
_cell.length_c   1.000
_cell.angle_alpha   90.00
_cell.angle_beta   90.00
_cell.angle_gamma   90.00
#
_symmetry.space_group_name_H-M   'P 1'
#
loop_
_entity.id
_entity.type
_entity.pdbx_description
1 polymer ?
#
loop_
_entity_poly.entity_id
_entity_poly.type
_entity_poly.pdbx_seq_one_letter_code
_entity_poly.pdbx_strand_id
1 'polypeptide(L)'
;MIGQGFHTLHSNLKVALYPILIDLTSIIAAVLLGGYHAVSQLSLQLSVAPGLPSLDNAFSEQISLFTFQIDGQLPAFFTPGLMLIVFLLLFVIGIAVEAGFIGLLHRGVTNKETSFKSFLQFGKKFWFRYLGLILLILLASLPVWALSIGLGLPGIILSFIALVLLRVMFIYWEFTLIVDDLTVIDALSKSYKYFKRGISDTLAVLFIMGLTNTIFGLILSQVPVLPALIVGIILYGYIMTALLFSLMHTLHRIKRHNPEFSQ
;
A
#
# COMPACT_ATOMS: atom_id res chain seq x y z
N MET A 1 -11.89 6.26 -16.46
CA MET A 1 -11.23 5.10 -15.81
C MET A 1 -11.50 5.06 -14.32
N ILE A 2 -11.31 6.18 -13.61
CA ILE A 2 -11.62 6.27 -12.17
C ILE A 2 -13.07 5.86 -11.86
N GLY A 3 -14.03 6.35 -12.66
CA GLY A 3 -15.44 5.93 -12.52
C GLY A 3 -15.67 4.41 -12.63
N GLN A 4 -14.87 3.68 -13.42
CA GLN A 4 -14.96 2.21 -13.49
C GLN A 4 -14.46 1.55 -12.21
N GLY A 5 -13.41 2.11 -11.58
CA GLY A 5 -12.93 1.65 -10.28
C GLY A 5 -13.98 1.82 -9.19
N PHE A 6 -14.60 2.99 -9.11
CA PHE A 6 -15.72 3.24 -8.18
C PHE A 6 -16.92 2.35 -8.45
N HIS A 7 -17.30 2.15 -9.72
CA HIS A 7 -18.40 1.25 -10.08
C HIS A 7 -18.12 -0.20 -9.65
N THR A 8 -16.88 -0.67 -9.83
CA THR A 8 -16.46 -2.03 -9.43
C THR A 8 -16.41 -2.18 -7.93
N LEU A 9 -15.97 -1.14 -7.21
CA LEU A 9 -16.02 -1.14 -5.76
C LEU A 9 -17.47 -1.16 -5.26
N HIS A 10 -18.38 -0.43 -5.89
CA HIS A 10 -19.79 -0.41 -5.49
C HIS A 10 -20.45 -1.79 -5.64
N SER A 11 -20.08 -2.56 -6.66
CA SER A 11 -20.51 -3.96 -6.79
C SER A 11 -19.77 -4.93 -5.86
N ASN A 12 -18.63 -4.53 -5.28
CA ASN A 12 -17.77 -5.34 -4.42
C ASN A 12 -17.38 -4.61 -3.12
N LEU A 13 -18.34 -3.98 -2.43
CA LEU A 13 -18.07 -3.13 -1.24
C LEU A 13 -17.28 -3.86 -0.15
N LYS A 14 -17.44 -5.19 -0.07
CA LYS A 14 -16.73 -6.06 0.87
C LYS A 14 -15.21 -5.95 0.74
N VAL A 15 -14.68 -5.58 -0.43
CA VAL A 15 -13.23 -5.47 -0.66
C VAL A 15 -12.64 -4.27 0.10
N ALA A 16 -13.36 -3.15 0.21
CA ALA A 16 -12.90 -2.00 0.99
C ALA A 16 -12.94 -2.26 2.51
N LEU A 17 -13.73 -3.24 2.99
CA LEU A 17 -13.75 -3.57 4.41
C LEU A 17 -12.42 -4.13 4.91
N TYR A 18 -11.63 -4.79 4.06
CA TYR A 18 -10.34 -5.37 4.48
C TYR A 18 -9.35 -4.29 4.97
N PRO A 19 -8.99 -3.28 4.15
CA PRO A 19 -8.11 -2.21 4.63
C PRO A 19 -8.69 -1.45 5.83
N ILE A 20 -10.00 -1.16 5.80
CA ILE A 20 -10.67 -0.44 6.89
C ILE A 20 -10.56 -1.21 8.20
N LEU A 21 -10.84 -2.52 8.20
CA LEU A 21 -10.76 -3.33 9.42
C LEU A 21 -9.32 -3.43 9.93
N ILE A 22 -8.34 -3.54 9.05
CA ILE A 22 -6.92 -3.58 9.44
C ILE A 22 -6.52 -2.27 10.12
N ASP A 23 -6.79 -1.13 9.50
CA ASP A 23 -6.49 0.17 10.08
C ASP A 23 -7.22 0.38 11.41
N LEU A 24 -8.50 0.00 11.51
CA LEU A 24 -9.25 0.07 12.76
C LEU A 24 -8.63 -0.82 13.85
N THR A 25 -8.22 -2.04 13.52
CA THR A 25 -7.54 -2.91 14.48
C THR A 25 -6.20 -2.34 14.92
N SER A 26 -5.45 -1.69 14.01
CA SER A 26 -4.20 -1.01 14.33
C SER A 26 -4.43 0.17 15.27
N ILE A 27 -5.43 1.02 15.03
CA ILE A 27 -5.80 2.12 15.94
C ILE A 27 -6.19 1.56 17.31
N ILE A 28 -7.05 0.54 17.36
CA ILE A 28 -7.47 -0.06 18.64
C ILE A 28 -6.25 -0.60 19.40
N ALA A 29 -5.35 -1.31 18.72
CA ALA A 29 -4.12 -1.82 19.32
C ALA A 29 -3.22 -0.69 19.84
N ALA A 30 -3.02 0.37 19.05
CA ALA A 30 -2.22 1.53 19.43
C ALA A 30 -2.78 2.23 20.68
N VAL A 31 -4.10 2.47 20.71
CA VAL A 31 -4.78 3.10 21.86
C VAL A 31 -4.68 2.23 23.11
N LEU A 32 -4.87 0.91 22.99
CA LEU A 32 -4.83 -0.02 24.14
C LEU A 32 -3.41 -0.23 24.69
N LEU A 33 -2.39 -0.18 23.84
CA LEU A 33 -1.01 -0.55 24.22
C LEU A 33 -0.11 0.66 24.53
N GLY A 34 -0.29 1.79 23.85
CA GLY A 34 0.56 2.98 24.00
C GLY A 34 -0.15 4.22 24.52
N GLY A 35 -1.49 4.20 24.60
CA GLY A 35 -2.28 5.40 24.81
C GLY A 35 -2.37 6.26 23.53
N TYR A 36 -3.43 7.06 23.42
CA TYR A 36 -3.60 7.95 22.27
C TYR A 36 -2.86 9.26 22.48
N HIS A 37 -1.73 9.42 21.81
CA HIS A 37 -0.99 10.68 21.75
C HIS A 37 -0.95 11.15 20.31
N ALA A 38 -1.72 12.20 19.98
CA ALA A 38 -1.69 12.80 18.67
C ALA A 38 -1.23 14.25 18.77
N VAL A 39 -0.12 14.55 18.10
CA VAL A 39 0.41 15.91 18.00
C VAL A 39 0.01 16.44 16.64
N SER A 40 -0.77 17.52 16.63
CA SER A 40 -1.15 18.23 15.42
C SER A 40 0.10 18.85 14.80
N GLN A 41 0.62 18.28 13.72
CA GLN A 41 1.70 18.84 12.91
C GLN A 41 1.38 18.66 11.43
N LEU A 42 1.76 19.65 10.62
CA LEU A 42 1.54 19.62 9.18
C LEU A 42 2.28 18.41 8.56
N SER A 43 1.52 17.40 8.13
CA SER A 43 2.04 16.23 7.42
C SER A 43 1.78 16.37 5.92
N LEU A 44 2.84 16.49 5.13
CA LEU A 44 2.79 16.39 3.68
C LEU A 44 3.55 15.12 3.28
N GLN A 45 2.82 14.04 3.02
CA GLN A 45 3.41 12.79 2.56
C GLN A 45 2.93 12.48 1.14
N LEU A 46 3.86 12.52 0.20
CA LEU A 46 3.63 12.13 -1.19
C LEU A 46 3.97 10.65 -1.36
N SER A 47 3.20 9.77 -0.72
CA SER A 47 3.33 8.32 -0.93
C SER A 47 2.35 7.87 -2.00
N VAL A 48 2.80 7.07 -2.97
CA VAL A 48 1.92 6.37 -3.90
C VAL A 48 2.30 4.91 -3.89
N ALA A 49 1.51 4.09 -3.21
CA ALA A 49 1.75 2.66 -3.04
C ALA A 49 0.54 1.86 -3.54
N PRO A 50 0.73 0.88 -4.45
CA PRO A 50 -0.33 -0.02 -4.92
C PRO A 50 -0.53 -1.20 -3.94
N GLY A 51 -0.24 -0.98 -2.65
CA GLY A 51 -0.43 -1.94 -1.56
C GLY A 51 -1.79 -1.77 -0.90
N LEU A 52 -1.92 -2.30 0.32
CA LEU A 52 -3.14 -2.14 1.11
C LEU A 52 -3.38 -0.65 1.43
N PRO A 53 -4.57 -0.09 1.13
CA PRO A 53 -4.92 1.24 1.56
C PRO A 53 -4.86 1.34 3.08
N SER A 54 -3.87 2.05 3.59
CA SER A 54 -3.78 2.40 4.99
C SER A 54 -3.65 3.91 5.14
N LEU A 55 -4.34 4.44 6.13
CA LEU A 55 -4.27 5.84 6.52
C LEU A 55 -2.88 6.19 7.08
N ASP A 56 -2.10 5.20 7.52
CA ASP A 56 -0.67 5.35 7.84
C ASP A 56 0.14 5.87 6.63
N ASN A 57 -0.28 5.57 5.40
CA ASN A 57 0.35 6.10 4.18
C ASN A 57 0.08 7.60 3.92
N ALA A 58 -0.84 8.21 4.68
CA ALA A 58 -1.16 9.63 4.62
C ALA A 58 -0.53 10.42 5.79
N PHE A 59 0.07 9.73 6.76
CA PHE A 59 0.66 10.32 7.96
C PHE A 59 2.19 10.25 7.94
N SER A 60 2.82 11.34 8.40
CA SER A 60 4.24 11.33 8.74
C SER A 60 4.51 10.37 9.90
N GLU A 61 5.76 9.90 10.01
CA GLU A 61 6.23 8.92 11.03
C GLU A 61 5.88 9.28 12.49
N GLN A 62 5.47 10.52 12.77
CA GLN A 62 5.08 11.01 14.10
C GLN A 62 3.62 10.71 14.48
N ILE A 63 2.75 10.43 13.51
CA ILE A 63 1.39 9.90 13.71
C ILE A 63 1.35 8.48 13.11
N SER A 64 2.43 7.71 13.25
CA SER A 64 2.38 6.33 12.74
C SER A 64 1.48 5.50 13.65
N LEU A 65 0.45 4.91 13.04
CA LEU A 65 -0.48 4.01 13.71
C LEU A 65 0.19 2.70 14.12
N PHE A 66 1.41 2.46 13.62
CA PHE A 66 2.24 1.28 13.87
C PHE A 66 3.50 1.56 14.70
N THR A 67 3.80 2.83 15.05
CA THR A 67 4.90 3.11 15.98
C THR A 67 4.47 2.82 17.41
N PHE A 68 4.91 1.68 17.92
CA PHE A 68 5.10 1.51 19.36
C PHE A 68 6.21 2.47 19.79
N GLN A 69 5.86 3.60 20.41
CA GLN A 69 6.86 4.43 21.06
C GLN A 69 7.48 3.60 22.19
N ILE A 70 8.76 3.25 22.05
CA ILE A 70 9.55 2.56 23.07
C ILE A 70 9.97 3.59 24.13
N ASP A 71 9.02 4.37 24.64
CA ASP A 71 9.27 5.27 25.77
C ASP A 71 8.89 4.54 27.06
N GLY A 72 9.73 3.57 27.42
CA GLY A 72 9.95 3.08 28.80
C GLY A 72 8.77 2.51 29.62
N GLN A 73 7.53 2.56 29.12
CA GLN A 73 6.31 2.18 29.86
C GLN A 73 5.59 0.98 29.25
N LEU A 74 6.31 0.17 28.46
CA LEU A 74 5.77 -1.13 28.08
C LEU A 74 5.72 -2.02 29.33
N PRO A 75 4.63 -2.78 29.56
CA PRO A 75 4.57 -3.73 30.65
C PRO A 75 5.82 -4.61 30.63
N ALA A 76 6.45 -4.85 31.79
CA ALA A 76 7.74 -5.54 31.93
C ALA A 76 7.85 -6.92 31.22
N PHE A 77 6.73 -7.44 30.74
CA PHE A 77 6.63 -8.63 29.91
C PHE A 77 7.21 -8.45 28.48
N PHE A 78 7.18 -7.25 27.90
CA PHE A 78 7.71 -7.04 26.55
C PHE A 78 9.22 -6.80 26.57
N THR A 79 9.99 -7.89 26.46
CA THR A 79 11.44 -7.80 26.23
C THR A 79 11.73 -7.42 24.77
N PRO A 80 12.88 -6.79 24.46
CA PRO A 80 13.25 -6.44 23.08
C PRO A 80 13.22 -7.64 22.11
N GLY A 81 13.60 -8.83 22.59
CA GLY A 81 13.53 -10.07 21.80
C GLY A 81 12.10 -10.48 21.46
N LEU A 82 11.17 -10.39 22.42
CA LEU A 82 9.75 -10.69 22.18
C LEU A 82 9.11 -9.66 21.23
N MET A 83 9.47 -8.38 21.34
CA MET A 83 9.02 -7.34 20.40
C MET A 83 9.51 -7.62 18.97
N LEU A 84 10.78 -8.02 18.79
CA LEU A 84 11.30 -8.37 17.48
C LEU A 84 10.53 -9.56 16.88
N ILE A 85 10.23 -10.58 17.67
CA ILE A 85 9.44 -11.74 17.22
C ILE A 85 8.03 -11.31 16.80
N VAL A 86 7.35 -10.49 17.62
CA VAL A 86 6.02 -9.97 17.30
C VAL A 86 6.06 -9.13 16.03
N PHE A 87 7.05 -8.25 15.89
CA PHE A 87 7.25 -7.44 14.69
C PHE A 87 7.43 -8.30 13.44
N LEU A 88 8.32 -9.30 13.48
CA LEU A 88 8.56 -10.21 12.36
C LEU A 88 7.28 -11.01 12.00
N LEU A 89 6.51 -11.43 13.01
CA LEU A 89 5.26 -12.14 12.80
C LEU A 89 4.22 -11.23 12.12
N LEU A 90 4.03 -10.01 12.62
CA LEU A 90 3.12 -9.01 12.01
C LEU A 90 3.57 -8.63 10.60
N PHE A 91 4.87 -8.51 10.36
CA PHE A 91 5.43 -8.25 9.04
C PHE A 91 5.06 -9.36 8.05
N VAL A 92 5.26 -10.64 8.41
CA VAL A 92 4.89 -11.78 7.54
C VAL A 92 3.37 -11.84 7.32
N ILE A 93 2.57 -11.56 8.34
CA ILE A 93 1.11 -11.46 8.19
C ILE A 93 0.73 -10.34 7.23
N GLY A 94 1.35 -9.16 7.36
CA GLY A 94 1.11 -8.00 6.49
C GLY A 94 1.35 -8.33 5.02
N ILE A 95 2.44 -9.04 4.72
CA ILE A 95 2.76 -9.53 3.37
C ILE A 95 1.66 -10.43 2.81
N ALA A 96 1.19 -11.40 3.59
CA ALA A 96 0.13 -12.30 3.17
C ALA A 96 -1.21 -11.56 2.96
N VAL A 97 -1.48 -10.56 3.81
CA VAL A 97 -2.66 -9.69 3.76
C VAL A 97 -2.65 -8.83 2.50
N GLU A 98 -1.54 -8.17 2.18
CA GLU A 98 -1.39 -7.36 0.96
C GLU A 98 -1.59 -8.22 -0.29
N ALA A 99 -0.93 -9.39 -0.35
CA ALA A 99 -1.08 -10.32 -1.47
C ALA A 99 -2.54 -10.81 -1.61
N GLY A 100 -3.21 -11.10 -0.50
CA GLY A 100 -4.63 -11.46 -0.47
C GLY A 100 -5.54 -10.35 -0.99
N PHE A 101 -5.27 -9.11 -0.59
CA PHE A 101 -6.03 -7.92 -0.98
C PHE A 101 -5.90 -7.63 -2.49
N ILE A 102 -4.68 -7.67 -3.04
CA ILE A 102 -4.46 -7.52 -4.49
C ILE A 102 -5.19 -8.62 -5.27
N GLY A 103 -5.18 -9.85 -4.75
CA GLY A 103 -5.96 -10.95 -5.33
C GLY A 103 -7.46 -10.69 -5.37
N LEU A 104 -8.02 -10.05 -4.34
CA LEU A 104 -9.42 -9.62 -4.34
C LEU A 104 -9.70 -8.53 -5.38
N LEU A 105 -8.80 -7.56 -5.54
CA LEU A 105 -8.92 -6.54 -6.60
C LEU A 105 -8.97 -7.21 -7.98
N HIS A 106 -8.10 -8.18 -8.23
CA HIS A 106 -8.10 -8.94 -9.49
C HIS A 106 -9.42 -9.70 -9.71
N ARG A 107 -9.96 -10.37 -8.67
CA ARG A 107 -11.26 -11.06 -8.78
C ARG A 107 -12.41 -10.09 -9.04
N GLY A 108 -12.42 -8.93 -8.38
CA GLY A 108 -13.44 -7.91 -8.58
C GLY A 108 -13.45 -7.37 -10.02
N VAL A 109 -12.29 -7.09 -10.60
CA VAL A 109 -12.18 -6.65 -12.02
C VAL A 109 -12.55 -7.74 -13.02
N THR A 110 -12.34 -9.01 -12.66
CA THR A 110 -12.70 -10.16 -13.53
C THR A 110 -14.13 -10.66 -13.31
N ASN A 111 -14.98 -9.92 -12.56
CA ASN A 111 -16.35 -10.30 -12.21
C ASN A 111 -16.46 -11.68 -11.55
N LYS A 112 -15.41 -12.11 -10.84
CA LYS A 112 -15.42 -13.33 -10.03
C LYS A 112 -15.83 -12.97 -8.60
N GLU A 113 -16.53 -13.88 -7.94
CA GLU A 113 -16.98 -13.67 -6.57
C GLU A 113 -15.83 -13.27 -5.62
N THR A 114 -16.01 -12.19 -4.85
CA THR A 114 -15.06 -11.71 -3.86
C THR A 114 -15.47 -12.24 -2.48
N SER A 115 -14.63 -13.10 -1.89
CA SER A 115 -14.92 -13.77 -0.61
C SER A 115 -13.67 -13.88 0.26
N PHE A 116 -13.86 -14.04 1.57
CA PHE A 116 -12.76 -14.25 2.52
C PHE A 116 -11.93 -15.49 2.21
N LYS A 117 -12.58 -16.55 1.71
CA LYS A 117 -11.88 -17.75 1.21
C LYS A 117 -10.91 -17.41 0.08
N SER A 118 -11.31 -16.51 -0.82
CA SER A 118 -10.46 -16.05 -1.92
C SER A 118 -9.29 -15.22 -1.41
N PHE A 119 -9.53 -14.32 -0.45
CA PHE A 119 -8.49 -13.53 0.20
C PHE A 119 -7.39 -14.42 0.79
N LEU A 120 -7.78 -15.40 1.61
CA LEU A 120 -6.83 -16.36 2.21
C LEU A 120 -6.11 -17.21 1.16
N GLN A 121 -6.81 -17.61 0.10
CA GLN A 121 -6.21 -18.40 -0.98
C GLN A 121 -5.11 -17.61 -1.69
N PHE A 122 -5.35 -16.35 -2.05
CA PHE A 122 -4.35 -15.49 -2.68
C PHE A 122 -3.19 -15.18 -1.74
N GLY A 123 -3.47 -14.83 -0.48
CA GLY A 123 -2.45 -14.61 0.53
C GLY A 123 -1.54 -15.83 0.69
N LYS A 124 -2.11 -17.01 0.92
CA LYS A 124 -1.34 -18.27 1.04
C LYS A 124 -0.59 -18.66 -0.22
N LYS A 125 -1.14 -18.37 -1.41
CA LYS A 125 -0.48 -18.71 -2.68
C LYS A 125 0.73 -17.82 -2.95
N PHE A 126 0.63 -16.52 -2.68
CA PHE A 126 1.59 -15.53 -3.13
C PHE A 126 2.50 -14.94 -2.04
N TRP A 127 2.24 -15.17 -0.75
CA TRP A 127 2.99 -14.54 0.35
C TRP A 127 4.51 -14.65 0.20
N PHE A 128 5.05 -15.81 -0.18
CA PHE A 128 6.50 -15.99 -0.31
C PHE A 128 7.10 -15.22 -1.49
N ARG A 129 6.39 -15.19 -2.64
CA ARG A 129 6.82 -14.40 -3.79
C ARG A 129 6.69 -12.90 -3.51
N TYR A 130 5.65 -12.50 -2.80
CA TYR A 130 5.44 -11.12 -2.38
C TYR A 130 6.49 -10.66 -1.35
N LEU A 131 6.89 -11.54 -0.42
CA LEU A 131 8.03 -11.33 0.46
C LEU A 131 9.31 -11.11 -0.35
N GLY A 132 9.57 -11.97 -1.34
CA GLY A 132 10.72 -11.80 -2.24
C GLY A 132 10.70 -10.46 -2.99
N LEU A 133 9.53 -10.01 -3.44
CA LEU A 133 9.34 -8.69 -4.06
C LEU A 133 9.67 -7.56 -3.08
N ILE A 134 9.13 -7.58 -1.86
CA ILE A 134 9.40 -6.54 -0.86
C ILE A 134 10.88 -6.50 -0.48
N LEU A 135 11.51 -7.66 -0.28
CA LEU A 135 12.95 -7.73 -0.01
C LEU A 135 13.78 -7.19 -1.18
N LEU A 136 13.36 -7.43 -2.43
CA LEU A 136 14.03 -6.88 -3.60
C LEU A 136 13.88 -5.36 -3.65
N ILE A 137 12.69 -4.83 -3.40
CA ILE A 137 12.45 -3.37 -3.31
C ILE A 137 13.34 -2.76 -2.22
N LEU A 138 13.40 -3.40 -1.05
CA LEU A 138 14.26 -2.96 0.05
C LEU A 138 15.74 -2.93 -0.37
N LEU A 139 16.26 -4.02 -0.96
CA LEU A 139 17.63 -4.08 -1.46
C LEU A 139 17.90 -3.02 -2.53
N ALA A 140 16.97 -2.85 -3.48
CA ALA A 140 17.08 -1.87 -4.56
C ALA A 140 17.03 -0.42 -4.04
N SER A 141 16.44 -0.19 -2.87
CA SER A 141 16.45 1.13 -2.21
C SER A 141 17.80 1.47 -1.57
N LEU A 142 18.61 0.48 -1.17
CA LEU A 142 19.88 0.72 -0.44
C LEU A 142 20.86 1.64 -1.19
N PRO A 143 21.13 1.48 -2.50
CA PRO A 143 21.98 2.42 -3.23
C PRO A 143 21.39 3.82 -3.26
N VAL A 144 20.06 3.94 -3.31
CA VAL A 144 19.37 5.23 -3.30
C VAL A 144 19.55 5.93 -1.95
N TRP A 145 19.47 5.20 -0.83
CA TRP A 145 19.81 5.72 0.49
C TRP A 145 21.29 6.10 0.61
N ALA A 146 22.19 5.29 0.05
CA ALA A 146 23.62 5.58 0.07
C ALA A 146 23.96 6.91 -0.64
N LEU A 147 23.26 7.25 -1.73
CA LEU A 147 23.40 8.54 -2.42
C LEU A 147 23.04 9.72 -1.50
N SER A 148 21.99 9.59 -0.68
CA SER A 148 21.59 10.63 0.28
C SER A 148 22.67 10.88 1.32
N ILE A 149 23.29 9.82 1.83
CA ILE A 149 24.37 9.92 2.83
C ILE A 149 25.65 10.51 2.19
N GLY A 150 26.01 10.06 1.00
CA GLY A 150 27.27 10.43 0.35
C GLY A 150 27.32 11.87 -0.18
N LEU A 151 26.20 12.41 -0.66
CA LEU A 151 26.15 13.72 -1.32
C LEU A 151 25.46 14.81 -0.49
N GLY A 152 24.95 14.49 0.70
CA GLY A 152 24.19 15.44 1.54
C GLY A 152 22.89 15.89 0.88
N LEU A 153 22.57 17.19 0.95
CA LEU A 153 21.29 17.74 0.44
C LEU A 153 21.04 17.45 -1.05
N PRO A 154 22.00 17.64 -1.98
CA PRO A 154 21.84 17.19 -3.37
C PRO A 154 21.54 15.69 -3.49
N GLY A 155 22.18 14.86 -2.65
CA GLY A 155 21.92 13.44 -2.56
C GLY A 155 20.48 13.13 -2.18
N ILE A 156 19.96 13.79 -1.13
CA ILE A 156 18.57 13.63 -0.67
C ILE A 156 17.58 13.96 -1.81
N ILE A 157 17.80 15.05 -2.53
CA ILE A 157 16.93 15.45 -3.66
C ILE A 157 16.97 14.40 -4.77
N LEU A 158 18.16 13.96 -5.17
CA LEU A 158 18.32 12.92 -6.19
C LEU A 158 17.69 11.60 -5.77
N SER A 159 17.87 11.20 -4.51
CA SER A 159 17.29 9.99 -3.95
C SER A 159 15.76 10.05 -3.94
N PHE A 160 15.19 11.19 -3.56
CA PHE A 160 13.75 11.39 -3.60
C PHE A 160 13.20 11.25 -5.02
N ILE A 161 13.81 11.93 -5.99
CA ILE A 161 13.41 11.84 -7.41
C ILE A 161 13.53 10.39 -7.90
N ALA A 162 14.64 9.71 -7.59
CA ALA A 162 14.87 8.33 -7.99
C ALA A 162 13.81 7.37 -7.40
N LEU A 163 13.48 7.49 -6.11
CA LEU A 163 12.45 6.67 -5.47
C LEU A 163 11.07 6.89 -6.07
N VAL A 164 10.68 8.16 -6.31
CA VAL A 164 9.39 8.47 -6.95
C VAL A 164 9.33 7.91 -8.36
N LEU A 165 10.38 8.09 -9.17
CA LEU A 165 10.42 7.56 -10.53
C LEU A 165 10.36 6.03 -10.56
N LEU A 166 11.15 5.35 -9.73
CA LEU A 166 11.10 3.89 -9.62
C LEU A 166 9.72 3.42 -9.19
N ARG A 167 9.11 4.07 -8.21
CA ARG A 167 7.78 3.71 -7.71
C ARG A 167 6.70 3.86 -8.78
N VAL A 168 6.75 4.94 -9.56
CA VAL A 168 5.81 5.19 -10.67
C VAL A 168 6.04 4.19 -11.80
N MET A 169 7.29 3.96 -12.21
CA MET A 169 7.64 3.04 -13.30
C MET A 169 7.25 1.58 -13.00
N PHE A 170 7.37 1.18 -11.73
CA PHE A 170 7.10 -0.18 -11.28
C PHE A 170 5.81 -0.31 -10.46
N ILE A 171 4.86 0.62 -10.63
CA ILE A 171 3.58 0.61 -9.90
C ILE A 171 2.73 -0.66 -10.16
N TYR A 172 2.93 -1.29 -11.31
CA TYR A 172 2.21 -2.53 -11.64
C TYR A 172 2.91 -3.78 -11.09
N TRP A 173 4.07 -3.68 -10.47
CA TRP A 173 4.90 -4.85 -10.14
C TRP A 173 4.21 -5.81 -9.16
N GLU A 174 3.59 -5.27 -8.12
CA GLU A 174 2.79 -6.04 -7.17
C GLU A 174 1.58 -6.69 -7.85
N PHE A 175 0.93 -5.97 -8.76
CA PHE A 175 -0.23 -6.48 -9.49
C PHE A 175 0.15 -7.56 -10.50
N THR A 176 1.23 -7.37 -11.28
CA THR A 176 1.64 -8.35 -12.30
C THR A 176 2.02 -9.68 -11.68
N LEU A 177 2.70 -9.66 -10.54
CA LEU A 177 3.07 -10.88 -9.81
C LEU A 177 1.84 -11.76 -9.52
N ILE A 178 0.73 -11.14 -9.13
CA ILE A 178 -0.49 -11.85 -8.72
C ILE A 178 -1.43 -12.13 -9.91
N VAL A 179 -1.62 -11.15 -10.80
CA VAL A 179 -2.53 -11.24 -11.95
C VAL A 179 -2.03 -12.23 -13.00
N ASP A 180 -0.72 -12.24 -13.25
CA ASP A 180 -0.10 -13.11 -14.27
C ASP A 180 0.56 -14.35 -13.66
N ASP A 181 0.51 -14.52 -12.33
CA ASP A 181 1.13 -15.65 -11.60
C ASP A 181 2.61 -15.86 -11.94
N LEU A 182 3.38 -14.78 -11.95
CA LEU A 182 4.77 -14.77 -12.39
C LEU A 182 5.77 -14.92 -11.23
N THR A 183 7.03 -15.16 -11.59
CA THR A 183 8.15 -14.99 -10.65
C THR A 183 8.41 -13.50 -10.41
N VAL A 184 9.13 -13.16 -9.34
CA VAL A 184 9.42 -11.76 -8.97
C VAL A 184 10.14 -10.99 -10.09
N ILE A 185 11.09 -11.66 -10.76
CA ILE A 185 11.91 -11.06 -11.81
C ILE A 185 11.13 -10.90 -13.12
N ASP A 186 10.34 -11.91 -13.51
CA ASP A 186 9.50 -11.83 -14.70
C ASP A 186 8.42 -10.75 -14.53
N ALA A 187 7.86 -10.64 -13.33
CA ALA A 187 6.89 -9.61 -12.97
C ALA A 187 7.44 -8.19 -13.14
N LEU A 188 8.73 -7.97 -12.85
CA LEU A 188 9.42 -6.67 -12.99
C LEU A 188 9.51 -6.21 -14.45
N SER A 189 9.98 -7.11 -15.33
CA SER A 189 10.09 -6.83 -16.77
C SER A 189 8.71 -6.54 -17.37
N LYS A 190 7.72 -7.34 -16.99
CA LYS A 190 6.36 -7.20 -17.51
C LYS A 190 5.64 -5.97 -16.97
N SER A 191 5.82 -5.62 -15.70
CA SER A 191 5.23 -4.41 -15.11
C SER A 191 5.70 -3.14 -15.79
N TYR A 192 6.98 -3.07 -16.16
CA TYR A 192 7.50 -1.93 -16.91
C TYR A 192 6.89 -1.82 -18.30
N LYS A 193 6.70 -2.96 -19.01
CA LYS A 193 6.03 -2.98 -20.31
C LYS A 193 4.58 -2.52 -20.20
N TYR A 194 3.85 -2.93 -19.16
CA TYR A 194 2.49 -2.45 -18.91
C TYR A 194 2.47 -0.96 -18.61
N PHE A 195 3.34 -0.46 -17.73
CA PHE A 195 3.45 0.97 -17.43
C PHE A 195 3.67 1.80 -18.70
N LYS A 196 4.63 1.42 -19.55
CA LYS A 196 4.95 2.15 -20.78
C LYS A 196 3.76 2.25 -21.75
N ARG A 197 2.90 1.24 -21.81
CA ARG A 197 1.72 1.22 -22.71
C ARG A 197 0.51 1.97 -22.14
N GLY A 198 0.45 2.17 -20.83
CA GLY A 198 -0.65 2.84 -20.14
C GLY A 198 -0.26 4.11 -19.41
N ILE A 199 0.83 4.76 -19.81
CA ILE A 199 1.47 5.80 -19.00
C ILE A 199 0.52 6.95 -18.64
N SER A 200 -0.23 7.47 -19.61
CA SER A 200 -1.16 8.59 -19.40
C SER A 200 -2.23 8.25 -18.36
N ASP A 201 -2.91 7.11 -18.55
CA ASP A 201 -3.97 6.68 -17.66
C ASP A 201 -3.47 6.29 -16.27
N THR A 202 -2.28 5.69 -16.20
CA THR A 202 -1.63 5.34 -14.95
C THR A 202 -1.28 6.62 -14.19
N LEU A 203 -0.60 7.57 -14.82
CA LEU A 203 -0.23 8.85 -14.21
C LEU A 203 -1.45 9.63 -13.72
N ALA A 204 -2.55 9.64 -14.47
CA ALA A 204 -3.78 10.29 -14.04
C ALA A 204 -4.34 9.69 -12.73
N VAL A 205 -4.34 8.36 -12.61
CA VAL A 205 -4.78 7.70 -11.37
C VAL A 205 -3.79 7.95 -10.22
N LEU A 206 -2.48 7.86 -10.48
CA LEU A 206 -1.46 8.12 -9.46
C LEU A 206 -1.47 9.57 -8.96
N PHE A 207 -1.71 10.52 -9.86
CA PHE A 207 -1.89 11.93 -9.49
C PHE A 207 -3.07 12.10 -8.53
N ILE A 208 -4.20 11.44 -8.81
CA ILE A 208 -5.39 11.51 -7.95
C ILE A 208 -5.18 10.76 -6.63
N MET A 209 -4.42 9.65 -6.62
CA MET A 209 -4.00 9.00 -5.38
C MET A 209 -3.12 9.93 -4.53
N GLY A 210 -2.12 10.58 -5.14
CA GLY A 210 -1.25 11.53 -4.44
C GLY A 210 -2.02 12.74 -3.90
N LEU A 211 -2.98 13.27 -4.68
CA LEU A 211 -3.86 14.35 -4.24
C LEU A 211 -4.75 13.90 -3.07
N THR A 212 -5.32 12.69 -3.14
CA THR A 212 -6.13 12.11 -2.06
C THR A 212 -5.30 11.98 -0.78
N ASN A 213 -4.09 11.41 -0.87
CA ASN A 213 -3.18 11.28 0.28
C ASN A 213 -2.82 12.63 0.88
N THR A 214 -2.55 13.63 0.04
CA THR A 214 -2.28 15.00 0.48
C THR A 214 -3.48 15.62 1.20
N ILE A 215 -4.68 15.50 0.64
CA ILE A 215 -5.92 16.05 1.22
C ILE A 215 -6.21 15.41 2.58
N PHE A 216 -6.17 14.07 2.66
CA PHE A 216 -6.42 13.36 3.91
C PHE A 216 -5.33 13.63 4.96
N GLY A 217 -4.06 13.66 4.56
CA GLY A 217 -2.95 14.02 5.44
C GLY A 217 -3.14 15.42 6.02
N LEU A 218 -3.50 16.41 5.20
CA LEU A 218 -3.78 17.77 5.66
C LEU A 218 -4.99 17.84 6.60
N ILE A 219 -6.14 17.24 6.23
CA ILE A 219 -7.35 17.30 7.04
C ILE A 219 -7.14 16.64 8.40
N LEU A 220 -6.60 15.41 8.40
CA LEU A 220 -6.47 14.62 9.63
C LEU A 220 -5.34 15.11 10.52
N SER A 221 -4.32 15.76 9.95
CA SER A 221 -3.28 16.43 10.76
C SER A 221 -3.83 17.60 11.59
N GLN A 222 -4.86 18.30 11.10
CA GLN A 222 -5.49 19.43 11.78
C GLN A 222 -6.54 19.02 12.81
N VAL A 223 -7.14 17.84 12.64
CA VAL A 223 -8.19 17.33 13.54
C VAL A 223 -7.82 15.92 14.02
N PRO A 224 -6.72 15.75 14.79
CA PRO A 224 -6.26 14.45 15.25
C PRO A 224 -7.06 14.02 16.48
N VAL A 225 -8.36 13.80 16.30
CA VAL A 225 -9.26 13.22 17.30
C VAL A 225 -9.75 11.86 16.83
N LEU A 226 -9.92 10.93 17.77
CA LEU A 226 -10.26 9.54 17.45
C LEU A 226 -11.49 9.38 16.53
N PRO A 227 -12.60 10.12 16.72
CA PRO A 227 -13.74 10.03 15.79
C PRO A 227 -13.40 10.49 14.38
N ALA A 228 -12.59 11.54 14.23
CA ALA A 228 -12.16 12.04 12.92
C ALA A 228 -11.24 11.02 12.22
N LEU A 229 -10.36 10.35 12.97
CA LEU A 229 -9.53 9.27 12.45
C LEU A 229 -10.37 8.09 11.96
N ILE A 230 -11.38 7.65 12.74
CA ILE A 230 -12.25 6.54 12.35
C ILE A 230 -13.01 6.85 11.06
N VAL A 231 -13.60 8.05 10.96
CA VAL A 231 -14.27 8.51 9.73
C VAL A 231 -13.26 8.61 8.59
N GLY A 232 -12.06 9.12 8.87
CA GLY A 232 -10.93 9.18 7.96
C GLY A 232 -10.60 7.81 7.37
N ILE A 233 -10.45 6.76 8.20
CA ILE A 233 -10.16 5.38 7.77
C ILE A 233 -11.23 4.89 6.81
N ILE A 234 -12.51 5.07 7.16
CA ILE A 234 -13.62 4.56 6.36
C ILE A 234 -13.63 5.25 4.98
N LEU A 235 -13.55 6.57 4.96
CA LEU A 235 -13.58 7.34 3.72
C LEU A 235 -12.33 7.11 2.86
N TYR A 236 -11.15 7.15 3.47
CA TYR A 236 -9.86 6.94 2.81
C TYR A 236 -9.77 5.51 2.24
N GLY A 237 -10.08 4.51 3.06
CA GLY A 237 -10.08 3.11 2.66
C GLY A 237 -11.02 2.86 1.48
N TYR A 238 -12.21 3.47 1.49
CA TYR A 238 -13.14 3.41 0.36
C TYR A 238 -12.57 4.06 -0.92
N ILE A 239 -12.13 5.31 -0.85
CA ILE A 239 -11.63 6.08 -2.01
C ILE A 239 -10.39 5.41 -2.60
N MET A 240 -9.41 5.06 -1.76
CA MET A 240 -8.16 4.46 -2.22
C MET A 240 -8.40 3.06 -2.79
N THR A 241 -9.29 2.24 -2.22
CA THR A 241 -9.66 0.96 -2.83
C THR A 241 -10.25 1.15 -4.23
N ALA A 242 -11.08 2.17 -4.44
CA ALA A 242 -11.62 2.49 -5.78
C ALA A 242 -10.53 2.93 -6.77
N LEU A 243 -9.53 3.69 -6.32
CA LEU A 243 -8.39 4.09 -7.14
C LEU A 243 -7.50 2.89 -7.48
N LEU A 244 -7.29 1.95 -6.55
CA LEU A 244 -6.58 0.70 -6.83
C LEU A 244 -7.34 -0.20 -7.81
N PHE A 245 -8.68 -0.27 -7.70
CA PHE A 245 -9.50 -0.91 -8.73
C PHE A 245 -9.32 -0.25 -10.11
N SER A 246 -9.16 1.08 -10.13
CA SER A 246 -8.92 1.83 -11.37
C SER A 246 -7.59 1.44 -12.01
N LEU A 247 -6.51 1.34 -11.22
CA LEU A 247 -5.22 0.81 -11.70
C LEU A 247 -5.33 -0.64 -12.19
N MET A 248 -6.06 -1.49 -11.46
CA MET A 248 -6.29 -2.89 -11.85
C MET A 248 -7.05 -3.00 -13.18
N HIS A 249 -8.04 -2.13 -13.42
CA HIS A 249 -8.71 -2.01 -14.71
C HIS A 249 -7.77 -1.55 -15.82
N THR A 250 -6.92 -0.56 -15.55
CA THR A 250 -5.88 -0.11 -16.50
C THR A 250 -5.00 -1.28 -16.93
N LEU A 251 -4.49 -2.05 -15.96
CA LEU A 251 -3.66 -3.23 -16.22
C LEU A 251 -4.38 -4.26 -17.10
N HIS A 252 -5.62 -4.64 -16.75
CA HIS A 252 -6.40 -5.60 -17.52
C HIS A 252 -6.72 -5.10 -18.93
N ARG A 253 -7.02 -3.80 -19.09
CA ARG A 253 -7.27 -3.21 -20.40
C ARG A 253 -6.01 -3.29 -21.27
N ILE A 254 -4.84 -2.96 -20.73
CA ILE A 254 -3.56 -3.07 -21.46
C ILE A 254 -3.30 -4.52 -21.86
N LYS A 255 -3.52 -5.48 -20.95
CA LYS A 255 -3.37 -6.91 -21.24
C LYS A 255 -4.29 -7.37 -22.38
N ARG A 256 -5.57 -6.98 -22.36
CA ARG A 256 -6.53 -7.35 -23.41
C ARG A 256 -6.16 -6.84 -24.80
N HIS A 257 -5.58 -5.65 -24.91
CA HIS A 257 -5.18 -5.08 -26.19
C HIS A 257 -3.84 -5.61 -26.72
N ASN A 258 -3.13 -6.41 -25.92
CA ASN A 258 -1.77 -6.84 -26.22
C ASN A 258 -1.59 -8.34 -25.85
N PRO A 259 -2.16 -9.26 -26.65
CA PRO A 259 -2.20 -10.68 -26.34
C PRO A 259 -0.82 -11.34 -26.27
N GLU A 260 0.21 -10.72 -26.86
CA GLU A 260 1.63 -11.07 -26.70
C GLU A 260 2.12 -11.06 -25.24
N PHE A 261 1.37 -10.47 -24.31
CA PHE A 261 1.63 -10.54 -22.86
C PHE A 261 0.77 -11.57 -22.13
N SER A 262 -0.06 -12.35 -22.82
CA SER A 262 -0.86 -13.40 -22.19
C SER A 262 -0.18 -14.77 -22.21
N GLN A 263 1.00 -14.85 -22.84
CA GLN A 263 1.94 -15.97 -22.75
C GLN A 263 2.95 -15.72 -21.62
#